data_AF-A0A5C7KUF7-F1
#
_entry.id   AF-A0A5C7KUF7-F1
#
_cell.length_a   1.000
_cell.length_b   1.000
_cell.length_c   1.000
_cell.angle_alpha   90.00
_cell.angle_beta   90.00
_cell.angle_gamma   90.00
#
_symmetry.space_group_name_H-M   'P 1'
#
loop_
_entity.id
_entity.type
_entity.pdbx_description
1 polymer ?
#
loop_
_entity_poly.entity_id
_entity_poly.type
_entity_poly.pdbx_seq_one_letter_code
_entity_poly.pdbx_strand_id
1 'polypeptide(L)' 'MTKDTYLKLVEKTLSTDPMIRIHASQQSKLAALGRLVERREKTPLETVDDIVLIFDPFINRSLRQNLERALR' A
#
# COMPACT_ATOMS: atom_id res chain seq x y z
N MET A 1 1.66 -4.18 13.21
CA MET A 1 1.95 -4.92 11.96
C MET A 1 3.44 -4.75 11.65
N THR A 2 4.15 -5.79 11.20
CA THR A 2 5.57 -5.65 10.79
C THR A 2 5.68 -5.03 9.40
N LYS A 3 6.82 -4.43 9.08
CA LYS A 3 7.07 -3.86 7.73
C LYS A 3 6.84 -4.89 6.62
N ASP A 4 7.29 -6.13 6.82
CA ASP A 4 7.18 -7.18 5.79
C ASP A 4 5.74 -7.68 5.61
N THR A 5 4.96 -7.76 6.70
CA THR A 5 3.54 -8.12 6.61
C THR A 5 2.76 -7.04 5.88
N TYR A 6 3.05 -5.77 6.19
CA TYR A 6 2.46 -4.62 5.51
C TYR A 6 2.74 -4.66 4.00
N LEU A 7 4.01 -4.80 3.61
CA LEU A 7 4.41 -4.85 2.21
C LEU A 7 3.71 -5.98 1.46
N LYS A 8 3.70 -7.19 2.02
CA LYS A 8 3.02 -8.34 1.40
C LYS A 8 1.52 -8.07 1.19
N LEU A 9 0.84 -7.45 2.13
CA LEU A 9 -0.60 -7.14 2.01
C LEU A 9 -0.86 -6.10 0.92
N VAL A 10 -0.06 -5.03 0.88
CA VAL A 10 -0.20 -3.97 -0.12
C VAL A 10 0.14 -4.50 -1.51
N GLU A 11 1.28 -5.16 -1.69
CA GLU A 11 1.71 -5.71 -2.98
C GLU A 11 0.73 -6.75 -3.50
N LYS A 12 0.24 -7.65 -2.63
CA LYS A 12 -0.79 -8.63 -3.00
C LYS A 12 -2.06 -7.93 -3.47
N THR A 13 -2.52 -6.91 -2.75
CA THR A 13 -3.73 -6.18 -3.13
C THR A 13 -3.55 -5.44 -4.45
N LEU A 14 -2.44 -4.74 -4.64
CA LEU A 14 -2.14 -4.02 -5.88
C LEU A 14 -2.01 -4.96 -7.08
N SER A 15 -1.44 -6.16 -6.89
CA SER A 15 -1.30 -7.17 -7.94
C SER A 15 -2.62 -7.74 -8.47
N THR A 16 -3.75 -7.44 -7.81
CA THR A 16 -5.08 -7.79 -8.33
C THR A 16 -5.46 -6.98 -9.56
N ASP A 17 -4.84 -5.80 -9.75
CA ASP A 17 -5.03 -4.98 -10.95
C ASP A 17 -3.84 -5.18 -11.92
N PRO A 18 -4.07 -5.73 -13.13
CA PRO A 18 -2.99 -6.03 -14.08
C PRO A 18 -2.33 -4.77 -14.66
N MET A 19 -2.94 -3.59 -14.51
CA MET A 19 -2.35 -2.32 -14.96
C MET A 19 -1.26 -1.82 -14.01
N ILE A 20 -1.27 -2.29 -12.76
CA ILE A 20 -0.31 -1.85 -11.74
C ILE A 20 0.95 -2.71 -11.81
N ARG A 21 2.00 -2.14 -12.36
CA ARG A 21 3.37 -2.68 -12.27
C ARG A 21 4.13 -1.89 -11.22
N ILE A 22 4.57 -2.58 -10.17
CA ILE A 22 5.29 -1.94 -9.07
C ILE A 22 6.77 -1.78 -9.46
N HIS A 23 7.19 -0.55 -9.70
CA HIS A 23 8.58 -0.22 -10.00
C HIS A 23 9.42 -0.07 -8.72
N ALA A 24 10.75 -0.15 -8.84
CA ALA A 24 11.67 -0.05 -7.68
C ALA A 24 11.50 1.25 -6.88
N SER A 25 11.16 2.37 -7.55
CA SER A 25 10.88 3.64 -6.88
C SER A 25 9.61 3.57 -6.03
N GLN A 26 8.56 2.90 -6.50
CA GLN A 26 7.32 2.69 -5.76
C GLN A 26 7.53 1.69 -4.61
N GLN A 27 8.29 0.60 -4.83
CA GLN A 27 8.67 -0.32 -3.74
C GLN A 27 9.40 0.41 -2.61
N SER A 28 10.32 1.32 -2.96
CA SER A 28 11.05 2.13 -1.97
C SER A 28 10.11 3.02 -1.15
N LYS A 29 9.08 3.61 -1.77
CA LYS A 29 8.05 4.41 -1.10
C LYS A 29 7.16 3.54 -0.20
N LEU A 30 6.71 2.38 -0.69
CA LEU A 30 5.93 1.42 0.11
C LEU A 30 6.72 0.92 1.32
N ALA A 31 8.02 0.65 1.16
CA ALA A 31 8.89 0.25 2.25
C ALA A 31 9.05 1.36 3.30
N ALA A 32 9.01 2.63 2.89
CA ALA A 32 9.00 3.76 3.82
C ALA A 32 7.70 3.81 4.62
N LEU A 33 6.54 3.65 3.97
CA LEU A 33 5.25 3.57 4.66
C LEU A 33 5.21 2.39 5.65
N GLY A 34 5.70 1.22 5.24
CA GLY A 34 5.79 0.05 6.11
C GLY A 34 6.65 0.28 7.36
N ARG A 35 7.71 1.09 7.27
CA ARG A 35 8.52 1.49 8.44
C ARG A 35 7.76 2.42 9.39
N LEU A 36 6.98 3.36 8.86
CA LEU A 36 6.13 4.24 9.70
C LEU A 36 5.08 3.42 10.45
N VAL A 37 4.47 2.44 9.78
CA VAL A 37 3.51 1.51 10.38
C VAL A 37 4.15 0.63 11.46
N GLU A 38 5.34 0.09 11.18
CA GLU A 38 6.09 -0.73 12.13
C GLU A 38 6.47 0.06 13.40
N ARG A 39 6.87 1.32 13.25
CA ARG A 39 7.19 2.23 14.35
C ARG A 39 5.96 2.80 15.06
N ARG A 40 4.75 2.46 14.59
CA ARG A 40 3.46 2.98 15.09
C ARG A 40 3.33 4.51 14.95
N GLU A 41 4.09 5.11 14.03
CA GLU A 41 3.98 6.53 13.66
C GLU A 41 2.76 6.78 12.77
N LYS A 42 2.32 5.75 12.03
CA LYS A 42 1.05 5.71 11.30
C LYS A 42 0.35 4.38 11.54
N THR A 43 -0.97 4.38 11.53
CA THR A 43 -1.77 3.16 11.39
C THR A 43 -1.70 2.66 9.94
N PRO A 44 -1.87 1.35 9.69
CA PRO A 44 -1.86 0.85 8.31
C PRO A 44 -2.95 1.51 7.44
N LEU A 45 -4.13 1.78 8.00
CA LEU A 45 -5.25 2.39 7.29
C LEU A 45 -4.95 3.83 6.84
N GLU A 46 -4.23 4.61 7.65
CA GLU A 46 -3.81 5.98 7.28
C GLU A 46 -2.85 6.01 6.08
N THR A 47 -2.18 4.90 5.76
CA THR A 47 -1.29 4.83 4.61
C THR A 47 -2.03 4.64 3.28
N VAL A 48 -3.34 4.38 3.27
CA VAL A 48 -4.10 4.16 2.03
C VAL A 48 -4.06 5.39 1.13
N ASP A 49 -4.21 6.59 1.68
CA ASP A 49 -4.15 7.82 0.88
C ASP A 49 -2.74 8.05 0.31
N ASP A 50 -1.68 7.71 1.05
CA ASP A 50 -0.31 7.75 0.53
C ASP A 50 -0.12 6.74 -0.62
N ILE A 51 -0.68 5.53 -0.51
CA ILE A 51 -0.65 4.51 -1.57
C ILE A 51 -1.40 5.02 -2.81
N VAL A 52 -2.57 5.64 -2.64
CA VAL A 52 -3.33 6.25 -3.75
C VAL A 52 -2.46 7.25 -4.50
N LEU A 53 -1.75 8.13 -3.80
CA LEU A 53 -0.85 9.11 -4.44
C LEU A 53 0.35 8.47 -5.15
N ILE A 54 0.87 7.34 -4.66
CA ILE A 54 2.00 6.63 -5.29
C ILE A 54 1.60 5.99 -6.63
N PHE A 55 0.34 5.58 -6.74
CA PHE A 55 -0.20 4.80 -7.86
C PHE A 55 -1.32 5.52 -8.63
N ASP A 56 -1.50 6.83 -8.44
CA ASP A 56 -2.43 7.62 -9.26
C ASP A 56 -2.00 7.59 -10.74
N PRO A 57 -2.92 7.46 -11.71
CA PRO A 57 -4.39 7.37 -11.59
C PRO A 57 -4.94 5.93 -11.52
N PHE A 58 -4.10 4.94 -11.26
CA PHE A 58 -4.46 3.53 -11.37
C PHE A 58 -5.33 3.01 -10.20
N ILE A 59 -5.36 3.71 -9.07
CA ILE A 59 -6.17 3.29 -7.91
C ILE A 59 -7.63 3.71 -8.07
N ASN A 60 -8.45 2.79 -8.58
CA ASN A 60 -9.90 2.96 -8.64
C ASN A 60 -10.57 2.71 -7.27
N ARG A 61 -11.87 3.01 -7.17
CA ARG A 61 -12.68 2.87 -5.94
C ARG A 61 -12.66 1.44 -5.37
N SER A 62 -12.72 0.42 -6.22
CA SER A 62 -12.71 -0.99 -5.80
C SER A 62 -11.37 -1.37 -5.18
N LEU A 63 -10.27 -0.99 -5.83
CA LEU A 63 -8.93 -1.27 -5.34
C LEU A 63 -8.64 -0.54 -4.03
N ARG A 64 -9.10 0.72 -3.89
CA ARG A 64 -9.04 1.45 -2.61
C ARG A 64 -9.75 0.71 -1.49
N GLN A 65 -10.98 0.22 -1.73
CA GLN A 65 -11.73 -0.55 -0.73
C GLN A 65 -11.02 -1.85 -0.35
N ASN A 66 -10.38 -2.53 -1.32
CA ASN A 66 -9.59 -3.72 -1.04
C ASN A 66 -8.36 -3.41 -0.19
N LEU A 67 -7.68 -2.29 -0.44
CA LEU A 67 -6.56 -1.82 0.39
C LEU A 67 -7.03 -1.53 1.82
N GLU A 68 -8.12 -0.80 1.98
CA GLU A 68 -8.70 -0.50 3.29
C GLU A 68 -9.12 -1.78 4.05
N ARG A 69 -9.66 -2.78 3.34
CA ARG A 69 -10.02 -4.08 3.93
C ARG A 69 -8.77 -4.89 4.32
N ALA A 70 -7.73 -4.88 3.50
CA ALA A 70 -6.50 -5.63 3.77
C ALA A 70 -5.66 -5.03 4.92
N LEU A 71 -5.77 -3.72 5.14
CA LEU A 71 -4.99 -2.97 6.13
C LEU A 71 -5.71 -2.70 7.46
N ARG A 72 -6.98 -3.12 7.59
CA ARG A 72 -7.69 -3.17 8.88
C ARG A 72 -7.22 -4.36 9.71
#